data_AF-A0A2N5KT79-F1
#
_entry.id   AF-A0A2N5KT79-F1
#
_cell.length_a   1.000
_cell.length_b   1.000
_cell.length_c   1.000
_cell.angle_alpha   90.00
_cell.angle_beta   90.00
_cell.angle_gamma   90.00
#
_symmetry.space_group_name_H-M   'P 1'
#
loop_
_entity.id
_entity.type
_entity.pdbx_description
1 polymer ?
#
loop_
_entity_poly.entity_id
_entity_poly.type
_entity_poly.pdbx_seq_one_letter_code
_entity_poly.pdbx_strand_id
1 'polypeptide(L)'
;MPFEIKPTDPAGPGKAPRASVLSDDDWGRVLTLARRHGFDPQGEYEGLLNLQPGESGDLDIAASQEMAVALSEALREETTAPGAREEDEPGIRVGPPDEPAMQVDWAKARNVGEISEFGSMTVTRLP
;
A
#
# COMPACT_ATOMS: atom_id res chain seq x y z
N MET A 1 7.16 10.22 -11.34
CA MET A 1 5.83 10.21 -11.99
C MET A 1 4.91 9.35 -11.15
N PRO A 2 3.65 9.72 -10.93
CA PRO A 2 2.82 9.00 -9.97
C PRO A 2 2.33 7.64 -10.48
N PHE A 3 2.01 6.76 -9.54
CA PHE A 3 1.28 5.53 -9.76
C PHE A 3 -0.20 5.73 -9.43
N GLU A 4 -1.08 5.27 -10.31
CA GLU A 4 -2.50 5.10 -10.04
C GLU A 4 -2.75 3.63 -9.65
N ILE A 5 -3.42 3.42 -8.53
CA ILE A 5 -3.77 2.11 -7.98
C ILE A 5 -5.29 2.04 -7.91
N LYS A 6 -5.89 0.99 -8.47
CA LYS A 6 -7.35 0.82 -8.52
C LYS A 6 -7.74 -0.66 -8.56
N PRO A 7 -8.97 -1.01 -8.21
CA PRO A 7 -9.50 -2.35 -8.47
C PRO A 7 -9.45 -2.65 -9.98
N THR A 8 -9.03 -3.86 -10.34
CA THR A 8 -9.06 -4.34 -11.74
C THR A 8 -10.49 -4.52 -12.23
N ASP A 9 -11.36 -5.10 -11.38
CA ASP A 9 -12.79 -5.24 -11.63
C ASP A 9 -13.56 -4.88 -10.35
N PRO A 10 -14.22 -3.71 -10.28
CA PRO A 10 -14.93 -3.31 -9.08
C PRO A 10 -16.13 -4.24 -8.84
N ALA A 11 -16.09 -5.00 -7.74
CA ALA A 11 -17.15 -5.91 -7.34
C ALA A 11 -18.45 -5.15 -6.97
N GLY A 12 -19.28 -4.86 -7.96
CA GLY A 12 -20.69 -4.49 -7.80
C GLY A 12 -21.01 -3.00 -7.56
N PRO A 13 -22.32 -2.65 -7.50
CA PRO A 13 -22.81 -1.26 -7.53
C PRO A 13 -22.69 -0.50 -6.19
N GLY A 14 -22.02 -1.06 -5.18
CA GLY A 14 -21.81 -0.42 -3.88
C GLY A 14 -20.43 0.23 -3.82
N LYS A 15 -20.37 1.58 -3.95
CA LYS A 15 -19.17 2.44 -3.86
C LYS A 15 -17.84 1.70 -4.08
N ALA A 16 -17.43 1.54 -5.34
CA ALA A 16 -16.08 1.09 -5.66
C ALA A 16 -15.04 1.92 -4.88
N PRO A 17 -14.01 1.30 -4.27
CA PRO A 17 -12.96 2.05 -3.62
C PRO A 17 -12.32 2.99 -4.64
N ARG A 18 -12.11 4.24 -4.22
CA ARG A 18 -11.56 5.28 -5.09
C ARG A 18 -10.14 4.90 -5.45
N ALA A 19 -9.74 5.16 -6.70
CA ALA A 19 -8.34 5.02 -7.09
C ALA A 19 -7.44 5.86 -6.15
N SER A 20 -6.29 5.29 -5.80
CA SER A 20 -5.26 5.97 -5.04
C SER A 20 -4.15 6.41 -5.99
N VAL A 21 -3.73 7.67 -5.90
CA VAL A 21 -2.62 8.21 -6.68
C VAL A 21 -1.45 8.49 -5.74
N LEU A 22 -0.34 7.81 -5.96
CA LEU A 22 0.85 7.86 -5.11
C LEU A 22 2.05 8.35 -5.91
N SER A 23 2.96 9.11 -5.27
CA SER A 23 4.27 9.37 -5.87
C SER A 23 5.12 8.10 -5.93
N ASP A 24 6.23 8.11 -6.67
CA ASP A 24 7.17 6.98 -6.72
C ASP A 24 7.66 6.60 -5.31
N ASP A 25 7.98 7.61 -4.49
CA ASP A 25 8.45 7.43 -3.12
C ASP A 25 7.35 6.89 -2.21
N ASP A 26 6.13 7.43 -2.31
CA ASP A 26 4.99 6.92 -1.52
C ASP A 26 4.64 5.48 -1.86
N TRP A 27 4.64 5.12 -3.14
CA TRP A 27 4.37 3.75 -3.58
C TRP A 27 5.46 2.78 -3.08
N GLY A 28 6.73 3.18 -3.22
CA GLY A 28 7.86 2.42 -2.68
C GLY A 28 7.76 2.20 -1.17
N ARG A 29 7.33 3.23 -0.43
CA ARG A 29 7.14 3.16 1.02
C ARG A 29 5.97 2.26 1.42
N VAL A 30 4.83 2.35 0.73
CA VAL A 30 3.67 1.45 0.99
C VAL A 30 4.03 0.00 0.70
N LEU A 31 4.73 -0.29 -0.40
CA LEU A 31 5.19 -1.65 -0.71
C LEU A 31 6.21 -2.16 0.31
N THR A 32 7.14 -1.30 0.74
CA THR A 32 8.12 -1.69 1.76
C THR A 32 7.46 -1.96 3.10
N LEU A 33 6.44 -1.18 3.46
CA LEU A 33 5.61 -1.42 4.63
C LEU A 33 4.92 -2.79 4.53
N ALA A 34 4.19 -3.04 3.45
CA ALA A 34 3.52 -4.34 3.24
C ALA A 34 4.53 -5.51 3.34
N ARG A 35 5.71 -5.38 2.74
CA ARG A 35 6.77 -6.41 2.80
C ARG A 35 7.24 -6.74 4.21
N ARG A 36 7.40 -5.72 5.05
CA ARG A 36 7.77 -5.92 6.47
C ARG A 36 6.70 -6.71 7.24
N HIS A 37 5.45 -6.63 6.81
CA HIS A 37 4.33 -7.38 7.38
C HIS A 37 3.98 -8.65 6.58
N GLY A 38 4.91 -9.16 5.77
CA GLY A 38 4.84 -10.49 5.18
C GLY A 38 4.28 -10.57 3.76
N PHE A 39 3.93 -9.45 3.13
CA PHE A 39 3.57 -9.44 1.71
C PHE A 39 4.79 -9.66 0.81
N ASP A 40 4.66 -10.46 -0.25
CA ASP A 40 5.68 -10.62 -1.29
C ASP A 40 7.12 -10.88 -0.77
N PRO A 41 7.35 -11.89 0.08
CA PRO A 41 8.67 -12.14 0.66
C PRO A 41 9.72 -12.61 -0.37
N GLN A 42 9.27 -13.08 -1.53
CA GLN A 42 10.14 -13.56 -2.64
C GLN A 42 10.35 -12.50 -3.73
N GLY A 43 9.70 -11.34 -3.65
CA GLY A 43 9.87 -10.25 -4.61
C GLY A 43 9.24 -10.50 -5.99
N GLU A 44 8.22 -11.34 -6.07
CA GLU A 44 7.49 -11.66 -7.31
C GLU A 44 6.84 -10.40 -7.93
N TYR A 45 6.48 -9.42 -7.08
CA TYR A 45 5.83 -8.19 -7.50
C TYR A 45 6.76 -6.98 -7.58
N GLU A 46 8.09 -7.16 -7.57
CA GLU A 46 9.08 -6.08 -7.75
C GLU A 46 8.94 -5.32 -9.07
N GLY A 47 8.39 -5.98 -10.09
CA GLY A 47 8.09 -5.35 -11.38
C GLY A 47 7.15 -4.15 -11.25
N LEU A 48 6.25 -4.13 -10.25
CA LEU A 48 5.28 -3.06 -10.04
C LEU A 48 5.90 -1.73 -9.59
N LEU A 49 7.15 -1.75 -9.11
CA LEU A 49 7.92 -0.52 -8.82
C LEU A 49 8.59 0.06 -10.06
N ASN A 50 8.78 -0.76 -11.11
CA ASN A 50 9.65 -0.45 -12.25
C ASN A 50 8.90 -0.28 -13.57
N LEU A 51 7.57 -0.16 -13.51
CA LEU A 51 6.72 0.12 -14.67
C LEU A 51 7.21 1.38 -15.40
N GLN A 52 7.19 1.34 -16.73
CA GLN A 52 7.42 2.52 -17.57
C GLN A 52 6.17 3.40 -17.61
N PRO A 53 6.29 4.69 -17.96
CA PRO A 53 5.13 5.57 -18.12
C PRO A 53 4.11 5.00 -19.11
N GLY A 54 2.86 4.87 -18.67
CA GLY A 54 1.77 4.24 -19.42
C GLY A 54 1.65 2.72 -19.25
N GLU A 55 2.62 2.05 -18.62
CA GLU A 55 2.52 0.62 -18.32
C GLU A 55 1.64 0.36 -17.10
N SER A 56 1.04 -0.83 -17.08
CA SER A 56 0.24 -1.33 -15.97
C SER A 56 0.63 -2.75 -15.62
N GLY A 57 0.56 -3.09 -14.35
CA GLY A 57 0.70 -4.45 -13.85
C GLY A 57 -0.41 -4.75 -12.85
N ASP A 58 -0.78 -6.03 -12.75
CA ASP A 58 -1.86 -6.48 -11.90
C ASP A 58 -1.33 -7.27 -10.70
N LEU A 59 -1.98 -7.07 -9.56
CA LEU A 59 -1.95 -7.95 -8.40
C LEU A 59 -3.21 -8.82 -8.46
N ASP A 60 -3.01 -10.13 -8.56
CA ASP A 60 -4.13 -11.07 -8.50
C ASP A 60 -4.84 -10.99 -7.15
N ILE A 61 -6.01 -11.63 -7.06
CA ILE A 61 -6.85 -11.55 -5.85
C ILE A 61 -6.09 -12.06 -4.61
N ALA A 62 -5.28 -13.11 -4.73
CA ALA A 62 -4.58 -13.69 -3.58
C ALA A 62 -3.50 -12.74 -3.07
N ALA A 63 -2.66 -12.23 -3.96
CA ALA A 63 -1.61 -11.26 -3.61
C ALA A 63 -2.19 -9.93 -3.13
N SER A 64 -3.30 -9.48 -3.73
CA SER A 64 -4.03 -8.31 -3.27
C SER A 64 -4.54 -8.51 -1.83
N GLN A 65 -5.13 -9.65 -1.52
CA GLN A 65 -5.57 -9.97 -0.16
C GLN A 65 -4.41 -10.06 0.83
N GLU A 66 -3.26 -10.62 0.44
CA GLU A 66 -2.05 -10.63 1.27
C GLU A 66 -1.56 -9.20 1.55
N MET A 67 -1.57 -8.32 0.55
CA MET A 67 -1.23 -6.92 0.72
C MET A 67 -2.21 -6.22 1.68
N ALA A 68 -3.51 -6.47 1.55
CA ALA A 68 -4.52 -5.93 2.46
C ALA A 68 -4.22 -6.31 3.91
N VAL A 69 -4.01 -7.61 4.18
CA VAL A 69 -3.69 -8.11 5.52
C VAL A 69 -2.41 -7.46 6.06
N ALA A 70 -1.34 -7.40 5.26
CA ALA A 70 -0.08 -6.82 5.67
C ALA A 70 -0.23 -5.33 6.05
N LEU A 71 -0.98 -4.56 5.26
CA LEU A 71 -1.24 -3.15 5.55
C LEU A 71 -2.17 -2.97 6.77
N SER A 72 -3.17 -3.82 6.96
CA SER A 72 -4.02 -3.79 8.16
C SER A 72 -3.21 -4.08 9.43
N GLU A 73 -2.30 -5.06 9.40
CA GLU A 73 -1.42 -5.37 10.54
C GLU A 73 -0.46 -4.20 10.84
N ALA A 74 0.11 -3.58 9.80
CA ALA A 74 0.93 -2.37 9.95
C ALA A 74 0.18 -1.22 10.63
N LEU A 75 -1.06 -0.95 10.18
CA LEU A 75 -1.92 0.08 10.75
C LEU A 75 -2.31 -0.24 12.21
N ARG A 76 -2.49 -1.53 12.52
CA ARG A 76 -2.81 -1.99 13.88
C ARG A 76 -1.63 -1.81 14.84
N GLU A 77 -0.41 -2.13 14.43
CA GLU A 77 0.78 -1.98 15.26
C GLU A 77 0.98 -0.53 15.71
N GLU A 78 0.86 0.42 14.78
CA GLU A 78 0.97 1.86 15.07
C GLU A 78 -0.11 2.33 16.06
N THR A 79 -1.35 1.91 15.86
CA THR A 79 -2.48 2.30 16.74
C THR A 79 -2.43 1.68 18.13
N THR A 80 -1.64 0.62 18.32
CA THR A 80 -1.49 -0.08 19.62
C THR A 80 -0.22 0.34 20.38
N ALA A 81 0.68 1.11 19.75
CA ALA A 81 1.92 1.54 20.36
C ALA A 81 1.69 2.53 21.53
N PRO A 82 2.28 2.31 22.72
CA PRO A 82 2.14 3.22 23.86
C PRO A 82 2.87 4.53 23.57
N GLY A 83 2.10 5.57 23.24
CA GLY A 83 2.63 6.85 22.75
C GLY A 83 1.98 7.33 21.46
N ALA A 84 1.08 6.54 20.86
CA ALA A 84 0.14 6.95 19.81
C ALA A 84 -0.85 8.00 20.36
N ARG A 85 -0.34 9.17 20.73
CA ARG A 85 -1.14 10.35 20.97
C ARG A 85 -1.51 10.92 19.61
N GLU A 86 -2.82 10.91 19.36
CA GLU A 86 -3.51 11.87 18.52
C GLU A 86 -2.81 13.24 18.66
N GLU A 87 -2.05 13.68 17.64
CA GLU A 87 -2.06 15.07 17.13
C GLU A 87 -0.84 15.48 16.27
N ASP A 88 0.34 14.84 16.30
CA ASP A 88 1.53 15.52 15.71
C ASP A 88 2.18 14.94 14.45
N GLU A 89 1.92 13.70 13.99
CA GLU A 89 2.39 13.27 12.66
C GLU A 89 1.42 12.30 11.95
N PRO A 90 0.93 12.61 10.74
CA PRO A 90 -0.07 11.81 10.02
C PRO A 90 0.49 10.52 9.37
N GLY A 91 1.56 9.93 9.91
CA GLY A 91 2.28 8.82 9.28
C GLY A 91 2.63 7.66 10.21
N ILE A 92 2.59 6.45 9.65
CA ILE A 92 3.09 5.20 10.23
C ILE A 92 4.61 5.25 10.21
N ARG A 93 5.25 5.06 11.38
CA ARG A 93 6.72 4.99 11.45
C ARG A 93 7.15 3.52 11.42
N VAL A 94 7.97 3.19 10.44
CA VAL A 94 8.35 1.82 10.15
C VAL A 94 9.87 1.68 10.23
N GLY A 95 10.35 0.87 11.16
CA GLY A 95 11.78 0.52 11.24
C GLY A 95 12.16 -0.01 12.62
N PRO A 96 13.23 -0.80 12.73
CA PRO A 96 13.78 -1.12 14.03
C PRO A 96 14.19 0.17 14.75
N PRO A 97 14.14 0.22 16.09
CA PRO A 97 14.43 1.44 16.86
C PRO A 97 15.84 2.00 16.61
N ASP A 98 16.73 1.17 16.06
CA ASP A 98 18.14 1.50 15.79
C ASP A 98 18.41 1.97 14.34
N GLU A 99 17.38 2.06 13.49
CA GLU A 99 17.49 2.55 12.10
C GLU A 99 16.62 3.79 11.85
N PRO A 100 16.91 4.60 10.82
CA PRO A 100 16.04 5.70 10.42
C PRO A 100 14.64 5.17 10.10
N ALA A 101 13.65 5.57 10.89
CA ALA A 101 12.27 5.16 10.67
C ALA A 101 11.76 5.69 9.31
N MET A 102 11.28 4.79 8.47
CA MET A 102 10.55 5.13 7.26
C MET A 102 9.18 5.66 7.66
N GLN A 103 8.80 6.84 7.19
CA GLN A 103 7.48 7.41 7.46
C GLN A 103 6.56 7.17 6.26
N VAL A 104 5.46 6.47 6.48
CA VAL A 104 4.43 6.20 5.45
C VAL A 104 3.15 6.91 5.86
N ASP A 105 2.59 7.75 4.98
CA ASP A 105 1.33 8.44 5.25
C ASP A 105 0.20 7.42 5.50
N TRP A 106 -0.49 7.58 6.64
CA TRP A 106 -1.52 6.66 7.10
C TRP A 106 -2.69 6.55 6.11
N ALA A 107 -3.11 7.68 5.52
CA ALA A 107 -4.20 7.69 4.55
C ALA A 107 -3.80 6.97 3.26
N LYS A 108 -2.52 7.04 2.84
CA LYS A 108 -2.02 6.35 1.66
C LYS A 108 -2.00 4.84 1.86
N ALA A 109 -1.45 4.36 2.98
CA ALA A 109 -1.43 2.94 3.33
C ALA A 109 -2.87 2.38 3.46
N ARG A 110 -3.75 3.13 4.12
CA ARG A 110 -5.17 2.76 4.27
C ARG A 110 -5.89 2.67 2.93
N ASN A 111 -5.75 3.68 2.05
CA ASN A 111 -6.42 3.67 0.75
C ASN A 111 -5.98 2.48 -0.11
N VAL A 112 -4.69 2.14 -0.10
CA VAL A 112 -4.19 0.95 -0.81
C VAL A 112 -4.75 -0.31 -0.18
N GLY A 113 -4.70 -0.45 1.15
CA GLY A 113 -5.29 -1.60 1.85
C GLY A 113 -6.77 -1.79 1.50
N GLU A 114 -7.56 -0.71 1.55
CA GLU A 114 -8.98 -0.72 1.17
C GLU A 114 -9.18 -1.10 -0.31
N ILE A 115 -8.33 -0.67 -1.24
CA ILE A 115 -8.41 -1.11 -2.65
C ILE A 115 -8.12 -2.61 -2.75
N SER A 116 -7.09 -3.09 -2.02
CA SER A 116 -6.63 -4.47 -2.06
C SER A 116 -7.63 -5.45 -1.45
N GLU A 117 -8.45 -5.02 -0.49
CA GLU A 117 -9.52 -5.82 0.11
C GLU A 117 -10.64 -6.16 -0.89
N PHE A 118 -10.87 -5.35 -1.92
CA PHE A 118 -12.02 -5.49 -2.81
C PHE A 118 -11.82 -6.50 -3.95
N GLY A 119 -10.60 -7.01 -4.15
CA GLY A 119 -10.30 -7.97 -5.20
C GLY A 119 -8.93 -7.75 -5.81
N SER A 120 -8.76 -8.17 -7.07
CA SER A 120 -7.53 -7.89 -7.81
C SER A 120 -7.38 -6.40 -8.04
N MET A 121 -6.13 -5.96 -8.12
CA MET A 121 -5.76 -4.56 -8.22
C MET A 121 -4.87 -4.36 -9.44
N THR A 122 -5.07 -3.23 -10.12
CA THR A 122 -4.19 -2.76 -11.19
C THR A 122 -3.40 -1.57 -10.70
N VAL A 123 -2.09 -1.62 -10.94
CA VAL A 123 -1.14 -0.53 -10.68
C VAL A 123 -0.66 0.00 -12.02
N THR A 124 -0.94 1.26 -12.31
CA THR A 124 -0.58 1.93 -13.57
C THR A 124 0.40 3.04 -13.28
N ARG A 125 1.50 3.13 -14.04
CA ARG A 125 2.35 4.33 -14.00
C ARG A 125 1.80 5.39 -14.93
N LEU A 126 1.47 6.55 -14.38
CA LEU A 126 0.90 7.65 -15.17
C LEU A 126 1.97 8.31 -16.06
N PRO A 127 1.58 8.81 -17.25
CA PRO A 127 2.47 9.47 -18.20
C PRO A 127 3.01 10.83 -17.72
#